data_AF-A0A2P4QHH2-F1
#
_entry.id   AF-A0A2P4QHH2-F1
#
_cell.length_a   1.000
_cell.length_b   1.000
_cell.length_c   1.000
_cell.angle_alpha   90.00
_cell.angle_beta   90.00
_cell.angle_gamma   90.00
#
_symmetry.space_group_name_H-M   'P 1'
#
loop_
_entity.id
_entity.type
_entity.pdbx_description
1 polymer ?
#
loop_
_entity_poly.entity_id
_entity_poly.type
_entity_poly.pdbx_seq_one_letter_code
_entity_poly.pdbx_strand_id
1 'polypeptide(L)'
;MSYKIRILENDQHYITRLIRSLNRYFTPQTSNIYISMNFWNGHKKLNRLKRICSNIDPLSLELTAANFIWSPYLTSSHYEASLKILLKIKNYIDAQLQEETSNFQRNKIEKFINRRDNDLRSNQKRMLTSILDRVPEKIKLDRLVFKDDTDTLTFTTDKDEIESIAIDHYSNIGKVDKSPLAYDPSIPLREEWSSVYEPISGIPDDAKKRLNDLITLEELQSDIKDLPTSKAAGPNKISYEIIKQLPLQLLNILLSLFNYILINEVIPDQLKLAFL
;
A
#
# COMPACT_ATOMS: atom_id res chain seq x y z
N MET A 1 -29.75 -1.63 4.21
CA MET A 1 -30.77 -1.06 5.10
C MET A 1 -32.08 -1.74 4.77
N SER A 2 -32.80 -2.25 5.78
CA SER A 2 -34.06 -2.99 5.54
C SER A 2 -35.12 -2.07 4.93
N TYR A 3 -35.90 -2.59 3.97
CA TYR A 3 -37.02 -1.85 3.37
C TYR A 3 -38.02 -1.34 4.42
N LYS A 4 -38.25 -2.14 5.47
CA LYS A 4 -39.11 -1.79 6.62
C LYS A 4 -38.60 -0.57 7.40
N ILE A 5 -37.30 -0.52 7.70
CA ILE A 5 -36.64 0.62 8.38
C ILE A 5 -36.83 1.90 7.56
N ARG A 6 -36.61 1.84 6.25
CA ARG A 6 -36.76 3.01 5.36
C ARG A 6 -38.20 3.55 5.32
N ILE A 7 -39.20 2.66 5.41
CA ILE A 7 -40.61 3.08 5.51
C ILE A 7 -40.85 3.81 6.84
N LEU A 8 -40.38 3.24 7.96
CA LEU A 8 -40.54 3.83 9.29
C LEU A 8 -39.84 5.19 9.43
N GLU A 9 -38.61 5.35 8.92
CA GLU A 9 -37.89 6.63 8.88
C GLU A 9 -38.66 7.69 8.09
N ASN A 10 -39.19 7.31 6.92
CA ASN A 10 -40.00 8.18 6.10
C ASN A 10 -41.28 8.61 6.84
N ASP A 11 -41.92 7.71 7.58
CA ASP A 11 -43.15 7.97 8.32
C ASP A 11 -42.92 8.83 9.56
N GLN A 12 -41.85 8.56 10.30
CA GLN A 12 -41.36 9.43 11.37
C GLN A 12 -41.12 10.85 10.88
N HIS A 13 -40.44 11.00 9.74
CA HIS A 13 -40.19 12.30 9.12
C HIS A 13 -41.50 13.01 8.73
N TYR A 14 -42.45 12.25 8.17
CA TYR A 14 -43.76 12.78 7.79
C TYR A 14 -44.56 13.26 9.01
N ILE A 15 -44.68 12.46 10.06
CA ILE A 15 -45.40 12.82 11.29
C ILE A 15 -44.73 14.02 11.98
N THR A 16 -43.40 14.05 12.03
CA THR A 16 -42.65 15.19 12.59
C THR A 16 -42.89 16.48 11.81
N ARG A 17 -42.93 16.42 10.47
CA ARG A 17 -43.31 17.58 9.64
C ARG A 17 -44.75 17.99 9.84
N LEU A 18 -45.66 17.03 10.00
CA LEU A 18 -47.08 17.29 10.26
C LEU A 18 -47.28 18.01 11.60
N ILE A 19 -46.63 17.54 12.68
CA ILE A 19 -46.64 18.18 14.00
C ILE A 19 -46.09 19.60 13.92
N ARG A 20 -44.95 19.81 13.25
CA ARG A 20 -44.38 21.16 13.05
C ARG A 20 -45.33 22.08 12.28
N SER A 21 -46.00 21.56 11.26
CA SER A 21 -46.99 22.31 10.47
C SER A 21 -48.22 22.67 11.31
N LEU A 22 -48.68 21.75 12.16
CA LEU A 22 -49.80 21.95 13.08
C LEU A 22 -49.45 23.03 14.12
N ASN A 23 -48.25 22.96 14.72
CA ASN A 23 -47.80 23.93 15.72
C ASN A 23 -47.59 25.33 15.13
N ARG A 24 -47.09 25.45 13.89
CA ARG A 24 -46.94 26.74 13.20
C ARG A 24 -48.29 27.42 12.97
N TYR A 25 -49.35 26.63 12.74
CA TYR A 25 -50.68 27.13 12.44
C TYR A 25 -51.37 27.79 13.67
N PHE A 26 -51.07 27.33 14.88
CA PHE A 26 -51.67 27.84 16.13
C PHE A 26 -50.68 28.68 16.97
N THR A 27 -49.74 29.38 16.32
CA THR A 27 -48.84 30.31 17.01
C THR A 27 -49.61 31.49 17.61
N PRO A 28 -49.15 32.10 18.72
CA PRO A 28 -49.89 33.15 19.45
C PRO A 28 -50.16 34.44 18.65
N GLN A 29 -49.72 34.55 17.40
CA GLN A 29 -49.96 35.70 16.51
C GLN A 29 -51.29 35.58 15.73
N THR A 30 -51.91 34.40 15.67
CA THR A 30 -53.18 34.14 14.95
C THR A 30 -54.33 33.81 15.88
N SER A 31 -54.28 34.30 17.12
CA SER A 31 -55.39 34.25 18.08
C SER A 31 -56.54 35.15 17.61
N ASN A 32 -57.36 34.66 16.68
CA ASN A 32 -58.79 34.89 16.64
C ASN A 32 -59.39 34.16 15.43
N ILE A 33 -60.18 33.11 15.71
CA ILE A 33 -61.32 32.65 14.89
C ILE A 33 -61.01 32.40 13.40
N TYR A 34 -60.09 31.47 13.09
CA TYR A 34 -59.98 30.96 11.71
C TYR A 34 -60.16 29.45 11.65
N ILE A 35 -61.34 29.03 11.20
CA ILE A 35 -61.62 27.68 10.70
C ILE A 35 -60.78 27.49 9.43
N SER A 36 -59.68 26.75 9.49
CA SER A 36 -59.03 26.30 8.25
C SER A 36 -59.86 25.19 7.64
N MET A 37 -60.43 25.43 6.46
CA MET A 37 -60.99 24.34 5.64
C MET A 37 -59.89 23.60 4.85
N ASN A 38 -58.65 24.11 4.85
CA ASN A 38 -57.62 23.74 3.87
C ASN A 38 -56.34 23.11 4.47
N PHE A 39 -56.18 22.94 5.78
CA PHE A 39 -54.96 22.33 6.35
C PHE A 39 -54.70 20.91 5.84
N TRP A 40 -55.78 20.12 5.72
CA TRP A 40 -55.75 18.78 5.16
C TRP A 40 -55.81 18.75 3.63
N ASN A 41 -55.97 19.90 2.96
CA ASN A 41 -56.13 19.93 1.51
C ASN A 41 -54.84 19.48 0.80
N GLY A 42 -55.01 18.39 0.06
CA GLY A 42 -53.96 17.55 -0.50
C GLY A 42 -54.20 16.09 -0.10
N HIS A 43 -54.99 15.36 -0.90
CA HIS A 43 -55.34 13.95 -0.69
C HIS A 43 -54.15 13.07 -0.25
N LYS A 44 -52.94 13.40 -0.72
CA LYS A 44 -51.70 12.67 -0.40
C LYS A 44 -51.30 12.72 1.09
N LYS A 45 -51.51 13.84 1.81
CA LYS A 45 -51.14 13.96 3.24
C LYS A 45 -52.08 13.11 4.11
N LEU A 46 -53.38 13.31 3.96
CA LEU A 46 -54.37 12.57 4.74
C LEU A 46 -54.32 11.06 4.42
N ASN A 47 -54.15 10.67 3.16
CA ASN A 47 -54.03 9.26 2.79
C ASN A 47 -52.78 8.61 3.41
N ARG A 48 -51.67 9.35 3.52
CA ARG A 48 -50.47 8.84 4.18
C ARG A 48 -50.66 8.68 5.68
N LEU A 49 -51.34 9.62 6.33
CA LEU A 49 -51.67 9.51 7.76
C LEU A 49 -52.62 8.33 8.01
N LYS A 50 -53.65 8.17 7.16
CA LYS A 50 -54.56 7.01 7.21
C LYS A 50 -53.83 5.69 7.04
N ARG A 51 -52.87 5.59 6.11
CA ARG A 51 -52.02 4.40 5.94
C ARG A 51 -51.14 4.12 7.17
N ILE A 52 -50.65 5.16 7.84
CA ILE A 52 -49.88 4.99 9.08
C ILE A 52 -50.81 4.47 10.17
N CYS A 53 -51.97 5.11 10.37
CA CYS A 53 -52.95 4.72 11.38
C CYS A 53 -53.54 3.32 11.14
N SER A 54 -53.71 2.87 9.90
CA SER A 54 -54.19 1.51 9.60
C SER A 54 -53.22 0.40 10.04
N ASN A 55 -51.94 0.74 10.20
CA ASN A 55 -50.91 -0.19 10.62
C ASN A 55 -50.66 -0.17 12.13
N ILE A 56 -51.41 0.65 12.88
CA ILE A 56 -51.28 0.82 14.32
C ILE A 56 -52.53 0.22 14.97
N ASP A 57 -52.35 -0.64 15.97
CA ASP A 57 -53.45 -1.06 16.83
C ASP A 57 -53.86 0.11 17.75
N PRO A 58 -55.09 0.65 17.64
CA PRO A 58 -55.57 1.75 18.49
C PRO A 58 -55.40 1.47 19.99
N LEU A 59 -55.64 0.24 20.41
CA LEU A 59 -55.58 -0.15 21.82
C LEU A 59 -54.16 -0.04 22.38
N SER A 60 -53.15 -0.30 21.54
CA SER A 60 -51.73 -0.20 21.93
C SER A 60 -51.30 1.22 22.31
N LEU A 61 -52.09 2.24 21.95
CA LEU A 61 -51.86 3.65 22.28
C LEU A 61 -52.88 4.23 23.25
N GLU A 62 -53.74 3.40 23.86
CA GLU A 62 -54.90 3.84 24.64
C GLU A 62 -55.79 4.81 23.84
N LEU A 63 -56.01 4.49 22.56
CA LEU A 63 -56.85 5.25 21.64
C LEU A 63 -57.99 4.35 21.13
N THR A 64 -59.09 4.98 20.70
CA THR A 64 -60.20 4.31 20.02
C THR A 64 -60.15 4.58 18.52
N ALA A 65 -60.87 3.78 17.73
CA ALA A 65 -60.99 4.01 16.29
C ALA A 65 -61.54 5.42 15.96
N ALA A 66 -62.35 6.00 16.85
CA ALA A 66 -62.88 7.36 16.71
C ALA A 66 -61.78 8.43 16.80
N ASN A 67 -60.66 8.17 17.49
CA ASN A 67 -59.54 9.11 17.57
C ASN A 67 -58.75 9.22 16.24
N PHE A 68 -58.92 8.28 15.32
CA PHE A 68 -58.32 8.34 13.99
C PHE A 68 -59.22 8.99 12.93
N ILE A 69 -60.38 9.52 13.36
CA ILE A 69 -61.26 10.33 12.51
C ILE A 69 -60.78 11.79 12.59
N TRP A 70 -59.98 12.17 11.60
CA TRP A 70 -59.45 13.53 11.49
C TRP A 70 -60.54 14.47 10.98
N SER A 71 -60.92 15.45 11.80
CA SER A 71 -61.87 16.49 11.39
C SER A 71 -61.34 17.24 10.16
N PRO A 72 -62.20 17.52 9.14
CA PRO A 72 -61.82 18.36 8.01
C PRO A 72 -61.51 19.80 8.42
N TYR A 73 -61.96 20.22 9.61
CA TYR A 73 -61.77 21.55 10.17
C TYR A 73 -60.88 21.51 11.41
N LEU A 74 -59.89 22.42 11.48
CA LEU A 74 -59.07 22.62 12.68
C LEU A 74 -59.59 23.82 13.46
N THR A 75 -60.28 23.53 14.57
CA THR A 75 -60.61 24.54 15.59
C THR A 75 -59.64 24.43 16.78
N SER A 76 -59.61 25.45 17.64
CA SER A 76 -58.76 25.46 18.84
C SER A 76 -58.99 24.24 19.75
N SER A 77 -60.24 23.76 19.86
CA SER A 77 -60.58 22.58 20.65
C SER A 77 -60.10 21.26 20.05
N HIS A 78 -60.03 21.16 18.71
CA HIS A 78 -59.55 19.94 18.03
C HIS A 78 -58.02 19.91 17.89
N TYR A 79 -57.34 21.05 18.01
CA TYR A 79 -55.88 21.16 17.94
C TYR A 79 -55.17 20.35 19.02
N GLU A 80 -55.52 20.56 20.29
CA GLU A 80 -54.85 19.88 21.41
C GLU A 80 -55.02 18.36 21.35
N ALA A 81 -56.24 17.90 21.03
CA ALA A 81 -56.53 16.48 20.84
C ALA A 81 -55.73 15.89 19.67
N SER A 82 -55.69 16.57 18.52
CA SER A 82 -54.94 16.14 17.34
C SER A 82 -53.44 16.08 17.60
N LEU A 83 -52.89 17.08 18.29
CA LEU A 83 -51.48 17.13 18.65
C LEU A 83 -51.11 15.97 19.59
N LYS A 84 -51.93 15.71 20.62
CA LYS A 84 -51.71 14.60 21.56
C LYS A 84 -51.70 13.25 20.83
N ILE A 85 -52.62 13.04 19.89
CA ILE A 85 -52.69 11.81 19.08
C ILE A 85 -51.45 11.68 18.17
N LEU A 86 -51.05 12.76 17.48
CA LEU A 86 -49.86 12.74 16.62
C LEU A 86 -48.56 12.49 17.41
N LEU A 87 -48.45 13.01 18.63
CA LEU A 87 -47.32 12.72 19.52
C LEU A 87 -47.30 11.25 19.96
N LYS A 88 -48.46 10.66 20.29
CA LYS A 88 -48.56 9.22 20.58
C LYS A 88 -48.14 8.37 19.37
N ILE A 89 -48.63 8.71 18.17
CA ILE A 89 -48.25 8.04 16.91
C ILE A 89 -46.74 8.19 16.66
N LYS A 90 -46.17 9.38 16.88
CA LYS A 90 -44.73 9.62 16.71
C LYS A 90 -43.92 8.71 17.64
N ASN A 91 -44.25 8.67 18.92
CA ASN A 91 -43.53 7.85 19.91
C ASN A 91 -43.63 6.36 19.57
N TYR A 92 -44.78 5.90 19.08
CA TYR A 92 -44.94 4.52 18.60
C TYR A 92 -44.00 4.20 17.43
N ILE A 93 -43.95 5.07 16.41
CA ILE A 93 -43.08 4.90 15.25
C ILE A 93 -41.61 4.96 15.68
N ASP A 94 -41.25 5.85 16.60
CA ASP A 94 -39.89 5.96 17.15
C ASP A 94 -39.47 4.66 17.83
N ALA A 95 -40.33 4.07 18.67
CA ALA A 95 -40.08 2.80 19.34
C ALA A 95 -39.93 1.64 18.34
N GLN A 96 -40.83 1.55 17.36
CA GLN A 96 -40.77 0.53 16.30
C GLN A 96 -39.51 0.66 15.44
N LEU A 97 -39.11 1.89 15.09
CA LEU A 97 -37.89 2.15 14.34
C LEU A 97 -36.65 1.75 15.14
N GLN A 98 -36.63 2.05 16.44
CA GLN A 98 -35.53 1.67 17.33
C GLN A 98 -35.39 0.14 17.44
N GLU A 99 -36.50 -0.57 17.59
CA GLU A 99 -36.53 -2.03 17.67
C GLU A 99 -36.02 -2.66 16.37
N GLU A 100 -36.58 -2.26 15.22
CA GLU A 100 -36.18 -2.76 13.91
C GLU A 100 -34.72 -2.45 13.58
N THR A 101 -34.24 -1.26 13.94
CA THR A 101 -32.84 -0.88 13.77
C THR A 101 -31.94 -1.75 14.64
N SER A 102 -32.31 -1.97 15.90
CA SER A 102 -31.54 -2.82 16.82
C SER A 102 -31.48 -4.27 16.32
N ASN A 103 -32.61 -4.81 15.86
CA ASN A 103 -32.69 -6.13 15.25
C ASN A 103 -31.83 -6.23 13.98
N PHE A 104 -31.87 -5.22 13.11
CA PHE A 104 -31.02 -5.17 11.92
C PHE A 104 -29.53 -5.12 12.27
N GLN A 105 -29.13 -4.33 13.27
CA GLN A 105 -27.74 -4.27 13.72
C GLN A 105 -27.28 -5.62 14.31
N ARG A 106 -28.10 -6.25 15.15
CA ARG A 106 -27.82 -7.57 15.72
C ARG A 106 -27.61 -8.62 14.61
N ASN A 107 -28.54 -8.70 13.65
CA ASN A 107 -28.42 -9.62 12.51
C ASN A 107 -27.18 -9.32 11.66
N LYS A 108 -26.80 -8.05 11.52
CA LYS A 108 -25.60 -7.64 10.79
C LYS A 108 -24.33 -8.11 11.53
N ILE A 109 -24.27 -7.93 12.85
CA ILE A 109 -23.15 -8.40 13.69
C ILE A 109 -23.02 -9.92 13.56
N GLU A 110 -24.11 -10.65 13.76
CA GLU A 110 -24.15 -12.11 13.66
C GLU A 110 -23.68 -12.61 12.29
N LYS A 111 -24.15 -11.96 11.21
CA LYS A 111 -23.68 -12.24 9.85
C LYS A 111 -22.16 -12.09 9.71
N PHE A 112 -21.57 -11.03 10.28
CA PHE A 112 -20.13 -10.80 10.20
C PHE A 112 -19.32 -11.76 11.08
N ILE A 113 -19.85 -12.16 12.24
CA ILE A 113 -19.26 -13.22 13.08
C ILE A 113 -19.23 -14.54 12.30
N ASN A 114 -20.38 -15.00 11.80
CA ASN A 114 -20.47 -16.24 11.02
C ASN A 114 -19.56 -16.22 9.78
N ARG A 115 -19.47 -15.07 9.12
CA ARG A 115 -18.56 -14.90 7.97
C ARG A 115 -17.10 -15.03 8.38
N ARG A 116 -16.71 -14.44 9.51
CA ARG A 116 -15.34 -14.53 10.04
C ARG A 116 -14.99 -15.96 10.44
N ASP A 117 -15.92 -16.69 11.06
CA ASP A 117 -15.72 -18.10 11.40
C ASP A 117 -15.58 -18.98 10.15
N ASN A 118 -16.37 -18.71 9.11
CA ASN A 118 -16.20 -19.37 7.83
C ASN A 118 -14.87 -19.01 7.15
N ASP A 119 -14.44 -17.75 7.24
CA ASP A 119 -13.17 -17.27 6.68
C ASP A 119 -11.97 -17.94 7.40
N LEU A 120 -12.08 -18.37 8.67
CA LEU A 120 -11.04 -19.16 9.36
C LEU A 120 -10.69 -20.45 8.61
N ARG A 121 -11.69 -21.12 8.03
CA ARG A 121 -11.52 -22.39 7.33
C ARG A 121 -11.30 -22.21 5.83
N SER A 122 -12.02 -21.28 5.22
CA SER A 122 -12.10 -21.14 3.76
C SER A 122 -11.20 -20.05 3.16
N ASN A 123 -10.86 -18.99 3.92
CA ASN A 123 -10.11 -17.85 3.40
C ASN A 123 -9.30 -17.13 4.49
N GLN A 124 -8.20 -17.77 4.89
CA GLN A 124 -7.32 -17.28 5.96
C GLN A 124 -6.75 -15.89 5.68
N LYS A 125 -6.44 -15.56 4.42
CA LYS A 125 -5.96 -14.21 4.04
C LYS A 125 -6.97 -13.14 4.41
N ARG A 126 -8.25 -13.36 4.05
CA ARG A 126 -9.33 -12.42 4.33
C ARG A 126 -9.65 -12.34 5.82
N MET A 127 -9.54 -13.45 6.54
CA MET A 127 -9.59 -13.48 8.01
C MET A 127 -8.50 -12.59 8.61
N LEU A 128 -7.22 -12.82 8.27
CA LEU A 128 -6.09 -12.06 8.81
C LEU A 128 -6.20 -10.57 8.51
N THR A 129 -6.61 -10.22 7.28
CA THR A 129 -6.86 -8.84 6.85
C THR A 129 -7.92 -8.16 7.74
N SER A 130 -9.01 -8.89 8.05
CA SER A 130 -10.10 -8.43 8.91
C SER A 130 -9.69 -8.31 10.39
N ILE A 131 -8.90 -9.25 10.91
CA ILE A 131 -8.42 -9.21 12.31
C ILE A 131 -7.47 -8.05 12.55
N LEU A 132 -6.54 -7.85 11.62
CA LEU A 132 -5.50 -6.84 11.76
C LEU A 132 -6.01 -5.44 11.42
N ASP A 133 -7.24 -5.33 10.89
CA ASP A 133 -7.79 -4.10 10.32
C ASP A 133 -6.82 -3.41 9.34
N ARG A 134 -6.13 -4.24 8.54
CA ARG A 134 -5.11 -3.79 7.60
C ARG A 134 -5.64 -3.86 6.19
N VAL A 135 -5.52 -2.78 5.44
CA VAL A 135 -5.58 -2.85 3.99
C VAL A 135 -4.17 -3.20 3.51
N PRO A 136 -3.95 -4.36 2.85
CA PRO A 136 -2.62 -4.69 2.36
C PRO A 136 -2.20 -3.66 1.33
N GLU A 137 -1.17 -2.88 1.64
CA GLU A 137 -0.55 -1.97 0.70
C GLU A 137 0.10 -2.78 -0.42
N LYS A 138 -0.35 -2.53 -1.64
CA LYS A 138 0.27 -3.12 -2.83
C LYS A 138 1.25 -2.10 -3.38
N ILE A 139 2.54 -2.35 -3.16
CA ILE A 139 3.58 -1.60 -3.84
C ILE A 139 3.54 -2.02 -5.31
N LYS A 140 3.32 -1.04 -6.20
CA LYS A 140 3.46 -1.22 -7.64
C LYS A 140 4.88 -0.84 -8.03
N LEU A 141 5.68 -1.84 -8.41
CA LEU A 141 7.04 -1.67 -8.91
C LEU A 141 7.00 -1.71 -10.45
N ASP A 142 6.29 -0.76 -11.05
CA ASP A 142 6.04 -0.70 -12.50
C ASP A 142 6.81 0.41 -13.21
N ARG A 143 7.47 1.30 -12.46
CA ARG A 143 8.13 2.50 -12.97
C ARG A 143 9.58 2.56 -12.52
N LEU A 144 10.47 2.86 -13.47
CA LEU A 144 11.85 3.23 -13.19
C LEU A 144 11.90 4.75 -12.98
N VAL A 145 12.53 5.19 -11.90
CA VAL A 145 12.80 6.61 -11.62
C VAL A 145 14.26 6.88 -11.95
N PHE A 146 14.52 7.91 -12.76
CA PHE A 146 15.86 8.32 -13.17
C PHE A 146 15.93 9.85 -13.29
N LYS A 147 17.15 10.37 -13.52
CA LYS A 147 17.39 11.79 -13.76
C LYS A 147 17.64 11.99 -15.25
N ASP A 148 16.93 12.93 -15.86
CA ASP A 148 17.16 13.28 -17.27
C ASP A 148 18.40 14.18 -17.43
N ASP A 149 18.70 14.55 -18.68
CA ASP A 149 19.82 15.45 -19.03
C ASP A 149 19.73 16.84 -18.39
N THR A 150 18.56 17.22 -17.85
CA THR A 150 18.32 18.47 -17.13
C THR A 150 18.42 18.32 -15.61
N ASP A 151 18.88 17.16 -15.12
CA ASP A 151 18.90 16.75 -13.70
C ASP A 151 17.51 16.69 -13.05
N THR A 152 16.45 16.61 -13.85
CA THR A 152 15.07 16.53 -13.36
C THR A 152 14.71 15.06 -13.11
N LEU A 153 14.11 14.78 -11.95
CA LEU A 153 13.59 13.44 -11.62
C LEU A 153 12.39 13.10 -12.51
N THR A 154 12.57 12.12 -13.38
CA THR A 154 11.57 11.61 -14.32
C THR A 154 11.28 10.13 -14.06
N PHE A 155 10.24 9.60 -14.70
CA PHE A 155 9.88 8.19 -14.59
C PHE A 155 9.45 7.62 -15.93
N THR A 156 9.81 6.36 -16.18
CA THR A 156 9.37 5.61 -17.36
C THR A 156 8.77 4.25 -16.99
N THR A 157 7.87 3.77 -17.85
CA THR A 157 7.31 2.41 -17.85
C THR A 157 7.69 1.63 -19.11
N ASP A 158 8.41 2.24 -20.05
CA ASP A 158 8.74 1.60 -21.32
C ASP A 158 9.88 0.57 -21.12
N LYS A 159 9.71 -0.61 -21.69
CA LYS A 159 10.62 -1.73 -21.50
C LYS A 159 12.01 -1.42 -22.07
N ASP A 160 12.06 -0.89 -23.28
CA ASP A 160 13.32 -0.65 -24.00
C ASP A 160 14.10 0.50 -23.35
N GLU A 161 13.38 1.52 -22.87
CA GLU A 161 13.96 2.65 -22.12
C GLU A 161 14.49 2.19 -20.75
N ILE A 162 13.75 1.37 -20.01
CA ILE A 162 14.20 0.78 -18.75
C ILE A 162 15.47 -0.04 -18.95
N GLU A 163 15.53 -0.86 -20.00
CA GLU A 163 16.70 -1.68 -20.32
C GLU A 163 17.92 -0.80 -20.60
N SER A 164 17.78 0.23 -21.45
CA SER A 164 18.86 1.17 -21.75
C SER A 164 19.39 1.88 -20.51
N ILE A 165 18.49 2.41 -19.67
CA ILE A 165 18.87 3.14 -18.45
C ILE A 165 19.50 2.20 -17.42
N ALA A 166 19.00 0.98 -17.28
CA ALA A 166 19.57 -0.01 -16.38
C ALA A 166 20.99 -0.40 -16.81
N ILE A 167 21.21 -0.67 -18.11
CA ILE A 167 22.54 -0.97 -18.65
C ILE A 167 23.48 0.19 -18.37
N ASP A 168 23.08 1.43 -18.67
CA ASP A 168 23.92 2.60 -18.42
C ASP A 168 24.26 2.74 -16.93
N HIS A 169 23.26 2.67 -16.05
CA HIS A 169 23.45 2.77 -14.61
C HIS A 169 24.42 1.71 -14.08
N TYR A 170 24.20 0.43 -14.36
CA TYR A 170 25.07 -0.65 -13.84
C TYR A 170 26.46 -0.67 -14.49
N SER A 171 26.58 -0.21 -15.74
CA SER A 171 27.88 -0.05 -16.39
C SER A 171 28.69 1.11 -15.81
N ASN A 172 28.01 2.11 -15.23
CA ASN A 172 28.64 3.32 -14.71
C ASN A 172 28.68 3.39 -13.17
N ILE A 173 27.98 2.52 -12.44
CA ILE A 173 27.86 2.59 -10.96
C ILE A 173 29.21 2.50 -10.24
N GLY A 174 30.19 1.79 -10.84
CA GLY A 174 31.55 1.65 -10.33
C GLY A 174 32.53 2.72 -10.83
N LYS A 175 32.13 3.60 -11.74
CA LYS A 175 33.01 4.67 -12.24
C LYS A 175 33.14 5.74 -11.17
N VAL A 176 34.35 5.87 -10.64
CA VAL A 176 34.64 6.79 -9.53
C VAL A 176 34.84 8.24 -10.02
N ASP A 177 34.82 8.48 -11.33
CA ASP A 177 35.25 9.73 -11.98
C ASP A 177 34.53 11.02 -11.51
N LYS A 178 33.36 10.91 -10.88
CA LYS A 178 32.56 12.06 -10.39
C LYS A 178 32.25 12.01 -8.89
N SER A 179 32.97 11.20 -8.12
CA SER A 179 32.77 11.11 -6.67
C SER A 179 33.74 12.01 -5.91
N PRO A 180 33.34 12.71 -4.84
CA PRO A 180 34.28 13.33 -3.90
C PRO A 180 35.18 12.30 -3.18
N LEU A 181 34.88 11.00 -3.33
CA LEU A 181 35.71 9.88 -2.86
C LEU A 181 36.61 9.30 -3.97
N ALA A 182 36.64 9.91 -5.15
CA ALA A 182 37.57 9.54 -6.21
C ALA A 182 39.01 9.66 -5.71
N TYR A 183 39.82 8.65 -6.06
CA TYR A 183 41.24 8.71 -5.79
C TYR A 183 41.85 9.83 -6.63
N ASP A 184 42.33 10.86 -5.96
CA ASP A 184 43.10 11.94 -6.57
C ASP A 184 44.57 11.79 -6.12
N PRO A 185 45.49 11.45 -7.04
CA PRO A 185 46.91 11.29 -6.70
C PRO A 185 47.59 12.59 -6.26
N SER A 186 46.97 13.75 -6.47
CA SER A 186 47.45 15.05 -5.99
C SER A 186 47.05 15.35 -4.54
N ILE A 187 46.10 14.61 -3.97
CA ILE A 187 45.64 14.77 -2.59
C ILE A 187 46.41 13.78 -1.72
N PRO A 188 47.06 14.23 -0.63
CA PRO A 188 47.75 13.32 0.28
C PRO A 188 46.76 12.34 0.91
N LEU A 189 47.23 11.12 1.18
CA LEU A 189 46.47 10.11 1.92
C LEU A 189 45.91 10.72 3.21
N ARG A 190 44.67 10.38 3.54
CA ARG A 190 44.06 10.81 4.79
C ARG A 190 44.91 10.34 5.97
N GLU A 191 45.08 11.19 6.98
CA GLU A 191 45.96 10.99 8.14
C GLU A 191 45.77 9.62 8.82
N GLU A 192 44.52 9.16 8.96
CA GLU A 192 44.15 7.86 9.52
C GLU A 192 44.81 6.67 8.82
N TRP A 193 45.09 6.80 7.52
CA TRP A 193 45.69 5.76 6.68
C TRP A 193 47.19 5.95 6.47
N SER A 194 47.75 7.11 6.83
CA SER A 194 49.16 7.43 6.60
C SER A 194 50.08 6.36 7.21
N SER A 195 49.85 6.00 8.47
CA SER A 195 50.65 4.99 9.17
C SER A 195 50.47 3.57 8.64
N VAL A 196 49.33 3.27 8.00
CA VAL A 196 49.04 1.94 7.43
C VAL A 196 49.77 1.74 6.11
N TYR A 197 49.86 2.79 5.29
CA TYR A 197 50.51 2.76 3.98
C TYR A 197 51.95 3.27 3.99
N GLU A 198 52.50 3.59 5.16
CA GLU A 198 53.92 3.92 5.32
C GLU A 198 54.79 2.73 4.87
N PRO A 199 55.85 2.96 4.08
CA PRO A 199 56.74 1.89 3.64
C PRO A 199 57.32 1.14 4.84
N ILE A 200 57.17 -0.18 4.86
CA ILE A 200 57.72 -1.04 5.91
C ILE A 200 59.25 -0.91 5.92
N SER A 201 59.80 -0.44 7.04
CA SER A 201 61.25 -0.32 7.23
C SER A 201 61.88 -1.70 7.46
N GLY A 202 63.10 -1.91 6.94
CA GLY A 202 63.88 -3.13 7.20
C GLY A 202 63.76 -4.22 6.13
N ILE A 203 63.10 -3.95 4.99
CA ILE A 203 63.13 -4.85 3.83
C ILE A 203 64.53 -4.80 3.20
N PRO A 204 65.25 -5.93 3.11
CA PRO A 204 66.55 -6.00 2.44
C PRO A 204 66.47 -5.52 0.99
N ASP A 205 67.50 -4.81 0.53
CA ASP A 205 67.53 -4.31 -0.85
C ASP A 205 67.65 -5.45 -1.89
N ASP A 206 68.13 -6.63 -1.49
CA ASP A 206 68.13 -7.81 -2.36
C ASP A 206 66.70 -8.27 -2.68
N ALA A 207 65.82 -8.33 -1.68
CA ALA A 207 64.42 -8.72 -1.82
C ALA A 207 63.66 -7.77 -2.75
N LYS A 208 63.97 -6.46 -2.70
CA LYS A 208 63.39 -5.49 -3.63
C LYS A 208 63.84 -5.72 -5.07
N LYS A 209 65.11 -6.08 -5.28
CA LYS A 209 65.63 -6.38 -6.62
C LYS A 209 65.01 -7.64 -7.20
N ARG A 210 64.74 -8.65 -6.35
CA ARG A 210 64.10 -9.91 -6.75
C ARG A 210 62.68 -9.74 -7.30
N LEU A 211 61.98 -8.64 -7.01
CA LEU A 211 60.65 -8.37 -7.58
C LEU A 211 60.67 -8.21 -9.11
N ASN A 212 61.83 -7.85 -9.67
CA ASN A 212 62.03 -7.70 -11.11
C ASN A 212 62.72 -8.92 -11.75
N ASP A 213 62.97 -9.97 -10.98
CA ASP A 213 63.53 -11.20 -11.53
C ASP A 213 62.50 -11.84 -12.48
N LEU A 214 63.00 -12.42 -13.57
CA LEU A 214 62.15 -13.17 -14.48
C LEU A 214 61.68 -14.45 -13.81
N ILE A 215 60.42 -14.80 -14.06
CA ILE A 215 59.82 -16.04 -13.57
C ILE A 215 60.58 -17.20 -14.17
N THR A 216 60.95 -18.16 -13.32
CA THR A 216 61.59 -19.41 -13.73
C THR A 216 60.57 -20.50 -14.04
N LEU A 217 60.99 -21.52 -14.80
CA LEU A 217 60.09 -22.64 -15.11
C LEU A 217 59.71 -23.42 -13.84
N GLU A 218 60.66 -23.55 -12.91
CA GLU A 218 60.47 -24.23 -11.63
C GLU A 218 59.44 -23.53 -10.76
N GLU A 219 59.50 -22.19 -10.66
CA GLU A 219 58.49 -21.38 -9.96
C GLU A 219 57.11 -21.57 -10.58
N LEU A 220 57.00 -21.43 -11.90
CA LEU A 220 55.73 -21.61 -12.62
C LEU A 220 55.14 -23.01 -12.40
N GLN A 221 55.97 -24.05 -12.42
CA GLN A 221 55.53 -25.43 -12.18
C GLN A 221 55.06 -25.64 -10.74
N SER A 222 55.76 -25.06 -9.76
CA SER A 222 55.37 -25.11 -8.36
C SER A 222 54.00 -24.44 -8.15
N ASP A 223 53.83 -23.21 -8.66
CA ASP A 223 52.59 -22.44 -8.50
C ASP A 223 51.39 -23.12 -9.17
N ILE A 224 51.57 -23.69 -10.37
CA ILE A 224 50.51 -24.42 -11.07
C ILE A 224 50.07 -25.66 -10.27
N LYS A 225 51.02 -26.36 -9.65
CA LYS A 225 50.72 -27.55 -8.83
C LYS A 225 49.88 -27.18 -7.60
N ASP A 226 50.16 -26.01 -7.02
CA ASP A 226 49.52 -25.50 -5.80
C ASP A 226 48.16 -24.83 -6.05
N LEU A 227 47.72 -24.72 -7.31
CA LEU A 227 46.37 -24.23 -7.63
C LEU A 227 45.27 -25.01 -6.87
N PRO A 228 44.19 -24.36 -6.40
CA PRO A 228 43.14 -25.04 -5.65
C PRO A 228 42.34 -26.00 -6.55
N THR A 229 42.12 -27.22 -6.09
CA THR A 229 41.25 -28.20 -6.78
C THR A 229 39.76 -27.91 -6.49
N SER A 230 38.86 -28.30 -7.38
CA SER A 230 37.40 -28.20 -7.24
C SER A 230 36.84 -26.77 -7.21
N LYS A 231 37.54 -25.81 -7.82
CA LYS A 231 36.98 -24.48 -8.08
C LYS A 231 36.13 -24.50 -9.34
N ALA A 232 35.09 -23.66 -9.36
CA ALA A 232 34.27 -23.50 -10.56
C ALA A 232 35.13 -22.97 -11.71
N ALA A 233 35.07 -23.64 -12.86
CA ALA A 233 35.72 -23.15 -14.07
C ALA A 233 35.05 -21.85 -14.53
N GLY A 234 35.84 -20.93 -15.08
CA GLY A 234 35.33 -19.70 -15.66
C GLY A 234 34.48 -19.94 -16.92
N PRO A 235 34.04 -18.87 -17.61
CA PRO A 235 33.16 -18.96 -18.78
C PRO A 235 33.68 -19.89 -19.90
N ASN A 236 35.01 -19.99 -20.04
CA ASN A 236 35.68 -20.84 -21.02
C ASN A 236 35.74 -22.33 -20.63
N LYS A 237 35.22 -22.71 -19.45
CA LYS A 237 35.17 -24.08 -18.92
C LYS A 237 36.55 -24.74 -18.72
N ILE A 238 37.63 -23.95 -18.71
CA ILE A 238 38.97 -24.42 -18.36
C ILE A 238 39.08 -24.42 -16.84
N SER A 239 39.23 -25.61 -16.25
CA SER A 239 39.36 -25.77 -14.81
C SER A 239 40.83 -25.85 -14.37
N TYR A 240 41.10 -25.65 -13.09
CA TYR A 240 42.47 -25.77 -12.57
C TYR A 240 43.03 -27.19 -12.70
N GLU A 241 42.18 -28.22 -12.71
CA GLU A 241 42.59 -29.60 -12.97
C GLU A 241 43.19 -29.76 -14.38
N ILE A 242 42.65 -29.04 -15.38
CA ILE A 242 43.19 -29.04 -16.74
C ILE A 242 44.53 -28.28 -16.76
N ILE A 243 44.60 -27.13 -16.08
CA ILE A 243 45.83 -26.30 -16.01
C ILE A 243 46.97 -27.09 -15.36
N LYS A 244 46.69 -27.86 -14.30
CA LYS A 244 47.65 -28.75 -13.63
C LYS A 244 48.20 -29.85 -14.53
N GLN A 245 47.49 -30.22 -15.59
CA GLN A 245 47.88 -31.27 -16.53
C GLN A 245 48.50 -30.73 -17.83
N LEU A 246 48.81 -29.43 -17.89
CA LEU A 246 49.39 -28.84 -19.09
C LEU A 246 50.76 -29.47 -19.43
N PRO A 247 51.00 -29.80 -20.71
CA PRO A 247 52.30 -30.30 -21.13
C PRO A 247 53.34 -29.20 -21.05
N LEU A 248 54.61 -29.61 -20.89
CA LEU A 248 55.74 -28.70 -20.72
C LEU A 248 55.88 -27.66 -21.87
N GLN A 249 55.48 -28.03 -23.08
CA GLN A 249 55.46 -27.11 -24.23
C GLN A 249 54.53 -25.91 -24.00
N LEU A 250 53.34 -26.14 -23.44
CA LEU A 250 52.37 -25.08 -23.12
C LEU A 250 52.85 -24.24 -21.94
N LEU A 251 53.48 -24.87 -20.94
CA LEU A 251 54.10 -24.15 -19.82
C LEU A 251 55.20 -23.19 -20.29
N ASN A 252 56.03 -23.59 -21.25
CA ASN A 252 57.05 -22.71 -21.82
C ASN A 252 56.46 -21.52 -22.57
N ILE A 253 55.31 -21.69 -23.25
CA ILE A 253 54.60 -20.58 -23.90
C ILE A 253 54.07 -19.60 -22.85
N LEU A 254 53.46 -20.10 -21.77
CA LEU A 254 52.98 -19.28 -20.66
C LEU A 254 54.12 -18.53 -19.98
N LEU A 255 55.24 -19.20 -19.72
CA LEU A 255 56.45 -18.60 -19.14
C LEU A 255 56.97 -17.45 -20.01
N SER A 256 57.04 -17.69 -21.32
CA SER A 256 57.46 -16.67 -22.29
C SER A 256 56.51 -15.47 -22.29
N LEU A 257 55.20 -15.71 -22.22
CA LEU A 257 54.20 -14.66 -22.14
C LEU A 257 54.32 -13.84 -20.84
N PHE A 258 54.43 -14.50 -19.69
CA PHE A 258 54.53 -13.82 -18.39
C PHE A 258 55.79 -12.97 -18.29
N ASN A 259 56.94 -13.53 -18.70
CA ASN A 259 58.19 -12.79 -18.74
C ASN A 259 58.16 -11.66 -19.77
N TYR A 260 57.47 -11.82 -20.90
CA TYR A 260 57.25 -10.72 -21.84
C TYR A 260 56.43 -9.58 -21.21
N ILE A 261 55.38 -9.89 -20.44
CA ILE A 261 54.59 -8.90 -19.71
C ILE A 261 55.45 -8.16 -18.70
N LEU A 262 56.29 -8.87 -17.93
CA LEU A 262 57.19 -8.27 -16.94
C LEU A 262 58.22 -7.34 -17.58
N ILE A 263 58.84 -7.76 -18.69
CA ILE A 263 59.88 -6.97 -19.37
C ILE A 263 59.32 -5.71 -20.01
N ASN A 264 58.15 -5.81 -20.64
CA ASN A 264 57.58 -4.72 -21.43
C ASN A 264 56.58 -3.86 -20.63
N GLU A 265 56.21 -4.28 -19.42
CA GLU A 265 55.20 -3.62 -18.58
C GLU A 265 53.83 -3.47 -19.28
N VAL A 266 53.51 -4.37 -20.24
CA VAL A 266 52.25 -4.36 -21.00
C VAL A 266 51.38 -5.55 -20.65
N ILE A 267 50.17 -5.28 -20.14
CA ILE A 267 49.16 -6.29 -19.82
C ILE A 267 48.14 -6.40 -20.97
N PRO A 268 47.86 -7.61 -21.51
CA PRO A 268 46.81 -7.83 -22.49
C PRO A 268 45.44 -7.29 -22.02
N ASP A 269 44.72 -6.61 -22.91
CA ASP A 269 43.44 -5.96 -22.55
C ASP A 269 42.38 -6.95 -22.06
N GLN A 270 42.40 -8.19 -22.56
CA GLN A 270 41.50 -9.25 -22.08
C GLN A 270 41.73 -9.61 -20.60
N LEU A 271 42.96 -9.47 -20.08
CA LEU A 271 43.24 -9.70 -18.66
C LEU A 271 42.78 -8.54 -17.78
N LYS A 272 42.69 -7.32 -18.33
CA LYS A 272 42.17 -6.15 -17.61
C LYS A 272 40.67 -6.26 -17.35
N LEU A 273 39.93 -6.94 -18.22
CA LEU A 273 38.49 -7.18 -18.05
C LEU A 273 38.15 -8.10 -16.86
N ALA A 274 39.12 -8.85 -16.33
CA ALA A 274 38.93 -9.73 -15.17
C ALA A 274 38.98 -8.99 -13.81
N PHE A 275 39.33 -7.69 -13.82
CA PHE A 275 39.40 -6.83 -12.62
C PHE A 275 38.12 -5.99 -12.39
N LEU A 276 37.11 -6.13 -13.25
CA LEU A 276 35.79 -5.51 -13.14
C LEU A 276 34.74 -6.58 -12.78
#